data_AF-A0A5X5PSM2-F1
#
_entry.id   AF-A0A5X5PSM2-F1
#
_cell.length_a   1.000
_cell.length_b   1.000
_cell.length_c   1.000
_cell.angle_alpha   90.00
_cell.angle_beta   90.00
_cell.angle_gamma   90.00
#
_symmetry.space_group_name_H-M   'P 1'
#
loop_
_entity.id
_entity.type
_entity.pdbx_description
1 polymer ?
#
loop_
_entity_poly.entity_id
_entity_poly.type
_entity_poly.pdbx_seq_one_letter_code
_entity_poly.pdbx_strand_id
1 'polypeptide(L)' 'MPSWLAFENLKATLTAAGCTFDDIVDVTTFHTDPEQQLNDVMAVKQEIFAHPPYPNWTAVGVTWLAGFDFEIKVIARIP' A
#
# COMPACT_ATOMS: atom_id res chain seq x y z
N MET A 1 -17.31 -0.22 3.53
CA MET A 1 -15.97 -0.78 3.77
C MET A 1 -15.14 0.33 4.38
N PRO A 2 -14.19 0.08 5.30
CA PRO A 2 -13.37 1.14 5.84
C PRO A 2 -12.72 1.90 4.68
N SER A 3 -12.83 3.22 4.65
CA SER A 3 -12.20 4.03 3.61
C SER A 3 -10.70 4.06 3.88
N TRP A 4 -9.93 3.30 3.10
CA TRP A 4 -8.47 3.30 3.23
C TRP A 4 -7.86 4.44 2.42
N LEU A 5 -7.99 5.65 2.98
CA LEU A 5 -7.55 6.90 2.36
C LEU A 5 -6.09 6.85 1.86
N ALA A 6 -5.21 6.13 2.54
CA ALA A 6 -3.82 5.94 2.10
C ALA A 6 -3.70 5.31 0.70
N PHE A 7 -4.52 4.29 0.41
CA PHE A 7 -4.52 3.63 -0.90
C PHE A 7 -5.24 4.48 -1.96
N GLU A 8 -6.27 5.25 -1.58
CA GLU A 8 -6.92 6.20 -2.49
C GLU A 8 -5.96 7.32 -2.91
N ASN A 9 -5.20 7.87 -1.96
CA ASN A 9 -4.16 8.86 -2.23
C ASN A 9 -3.04 8.28 -3.11
N LEU A 10 -2.64 7.03 -2.86
CA LEU A 10 -1.67 6.34 -3.70
C LEU A 10 -2.19 6.18 -5.13
N LYS A 11 -3.45 5.74 -5.31
CA LYS A 11 -4.09 5.61 -6.63
C LYS A 11 -4.09 6.94 -7.38
N ALA A 12 -4.47 8.02 -6.70
CA ALA A 12 -4.47 9.36 -7.30
C ALA A 12 -3.05 9.79 -7.75
N THR A 13 -2.04 9.51 -6.92
CA THR A 13 -0.63 9.82 -7.22
C THR A 13 -0.12 9.04 -8.42
N LEU A 14 -0.40 7.72 -8.50
CA LEU A 14 -0.05 6.89 -9.64
C LEU A 14 -0.75 7.37 -10.92
N THR A 15 -2.04 7.68 -10.82
CA THR A 15 -2.85 8.16 -11.95
C THR A 15 -2.29 9.46 -12.52
N ALA A 16 -1.81 10.38 -11.67
CA ALA A 16 -1.17 11.62 -12.11
C ALA A 16 0.12 11.38 -12.93
N ALA A 17 0.77 10.23 -12.75
CA ALA A 17 1.94 9.79 -13.53
C ALA A 17 1.58 8.90 -14.73
N GLY A 18 0.30 8.67 -15.00
CA GLY A 18 -0.16 7.74 -16.04
C GLY A 18 -0.05 6.26 -15.66
N CYS A 19 0.15 5.95 -14.38
CA CYS A 19 0.26 4.60 -13.85
C CYS A 19 -1.04 4.15 -13.14
N THR A 20 -1.13 2.85 -12.93
CA THR A 20 -2.16 2.15 -12.16
C THR A 20 -1.50 1.29 -11.08
N PHE A 21 -2.29 0.54 -10.30
CA PHE A 21 -1.73 -0.42 -9.35
C PHE A 21 -1.01 -1.60 -10.03
N ASP A 22 -1.37 -1.93 -11.27
CA ASP A 22 -0.73 -3.01 -12.05
C ASP A 22 0.72 -2.67 -12.45
N ASP A 23 1.09 -1.40 -12.38
CA ASP A 23 2.42 -0.91 -12.70
C ASP A 23 3.38 -0.98 -11.51
N ILE A 24 2.89 -1.33 -10.31
CA ILE A 24 3.71 -1.43 -9.10
C ILE A 24 4.60 -2.68 -9.18
N VAL A 25 5.90 -2.47 -8.94
CA VAL A 25 6.92 -3.53 -8.93
C VAL A 25 7.55 -3.74 -7.55
N ASP A 26 7.39 -2.79 -6.64
CA ASP A 26 7.87 -2.90 -5.25
C ASP A 26 6.86 -2.29 -4.26
N VAL A 27 6.58 -2.98 -3.16
CA VAL A 27 5.74 -2.48 -2.06
C VAL A 27 6.46 -2.62 -0.72
N THR A 28 6.56 -1.52 0.01
CA THR A 28 6.96 -1.50 1.42
C THR A 28 5.87 -0.82 2.25
N THR A 29 5.40 -1.46 3.31
CA THR A 29 4.46 -0.85 4.26
C THR A 29 5.04 -0.72 5.65
N PHE A 30 4.70 0.38 6.31
CA PHE A 30 5.16 0.74 7.64
C PHE A 30 3.96 0.84 8.59
N HIS A 31 4.10 0.27 9.78
CA HIS A 31 3.01 0.06 10.75
C HIS A 31 3.46 0.53 12.13
N THR A 32 2.66 1.35 12.80
CA THR A 32 2.92 1.75 14.21
C THR A 32 2.52 0.65 15.20
N ASP A 33 1.55 -0.19 14.85
CA ASP A 33 1.11 -1.35 15.62
C ASP A 33 0.75 -2.51 14.66
N PRO A 34 1.75 -3.23 14.12
CA PRO A 34 1.52 -4.28 13.12
C PRO A 34 0.65 -5.43 13.64
N GLU A 35 0.65 -5.72 14.94
CA GLU A 35 -0.18 -6.79 15.51
C GLU A 35 -1.67 -6.51 15.34
N GLN A 36 -2.08 -5.25 15.51
CA GLN A 36 -3.46 -4.82 15.34
C GLN A 36 -3.81 -4.42 13.90
N GLN A 37 -2.83 -4.00 13.10
CA GLN A 37 -3.05 -3.40 11.78
C GLN A 37 -2.95 -4.38 10.61
N LEU A 38 -2.16 -5.46 10.72
CA LEU A 38 -1.81 -6.28 9.55
C LEU A 38 -3.02 -6.97 8.91
N ASN A 39 -3.96 -7.49 9.70
CA ASN A 39 -5.14 -8.19 9.16
C ASN A 39 -5.96 -7.27 8.25
N ASP A 40 -6.18 -6.05 8.72
CA ASP A 40 -6.92 -5.02 8.04
C ASP A 40 -6.21 -4.56 6.74
N VAL A 41 -4.89 -4.35 6.80
CA VAL A 41 -4.09 -4.00 5.60
C VAL A 41 -4.06 -5.15 4.59
N MET A 42 -4.02 -6.41 5.03
CA MET A 42 -4.02 -7.57 4.14
C MET A 42 -5.36 -7.76 3.42
N ALA A 43 -6.49 -7.42 4.04
CA ALA A 43 -7.78 -7.44 3.37
C ALA A 43 -7.81 -6.46 2.19
N VAL A 44 -7.30 -5.24 2.39
CA VAL A 44 -7.21 -4.22 1.33
C VAL A 44 -6.22 -4.61 0.24
N LYS A 45 -5.07 -5.18 0.64
CA LYS A 45 -4.10 -5.73 -0.31
C LYS A 45 -4.76 -6.74 -1.24
N GLN A 46 -5.58 -7.65 -0.71
CA GLN A 46 -6.27 -8.66 -1.50
C GLN A 46 -7.30 -8.06 -2.46
N GLU A 47 -7.99 -6.99 -2.07
CA GLU A 47 -8.90 -6.27 -2.95
C GLU A 47 -8.17 -5.56 -4.10
N ILE A 48 -7.01 -4.94 -3.82
CA ILE A 48 -6.23 -4.17 -4.81
C ILE A 48 -5.44 -5.10 -5.74
N PHE A 49 -4.76 -6.10 -5.19
CA PHE A 49 -3.94 -7.05 -5.93
C PHE A 49 -4.66 -8.41 -6.01
N ALA A 50 -5.86 -8.41 -6.60
CA ALA A 50 -6.76 -9.57 -6.61
C ALA A 50 -6.26 -10.75 -7.46
N HIS A 51 -5.35 -10.50 -8.41
CA HIS A 51 -4.90 -11.51 -9.36
C HIS A 51 -3.37 -11.48 -9.53
N PRO A 52 -2.73 -12.64 -9.80
CA PRO A 52 -1.32 -12.68 -10.11
C PRO A 52 -1.00 -12.03 -11.48
N PRO A 53 0.25 -11.55 -11.70
CA PRO A 53 1.37 -11.61 -10.76
C PRO A 53 1.25 -10.56 -9.64
N TYR A 54 1.36 -11.01 -8.38
CA TYR A 54 1.37 -10.11 -7.24
C TYR A 54 2.71 -9.35 -7.14
N PRO A 55 2.72 -8.11 -6.65
CA PRO A 55 3.99 -7.43 -6.36
C PRO A 55 4.72 -8.15 -5.21
N ASN A 56 6.02 -7.89 -5.09
CA ASN A 56 6.73 -8.19 -3.85
C ASN A 56 6.09 -7.39 -2.69
N TRP A 57 6.36 -7.78 -1.44
CA TRP A 57 5.87 -7.03 -0.30
C TRP A 57 6.77 -7.16 0.91
N THR A 58 7.19 -6.03 1.48
CA THR A 58 7.89 -5.97 2.77
C THR A 58 7.05 -5.17 3.77
N ALA A 59 6.76 -5.74 4.93
CA ALA A 59 6.03 -5.05 6.01
C ALA A 59 6.95 -4.86 7.21
N VAL A 60 7.02 -3.64 7.75
CA VAL A 60 7.96 -3.27 8.81
C VAL A 60 7.23 -2.53 9.94
N GLY A 61 7.46 -2.94 11.18
CA GLY A 61 7.04 -2.18 12.37
C GLY A 61 7.97 -0.99 12.59
N VAL A 62 7.41 0.20 12.79
CA VAL A 62 8.16 1.44 13.03
C VAL A 62 7.60 2.19 14.23
N THR A 63 8.40 3.08 14.81
CA THR A 63 8.01 3.78 16.05
C THR A 63 7.25 5.08 15.80
N TRP A 64 7.27 5.63 14.58
CA TRP A 64 6.63 6.91 14.26
C TRP A 64 6.44 7.13 12.75
N LEU A 65 5.28 7.66 12.35
CA LEU A 65 4.92 8.01 10.96
C LEU A 65 4.21 9.37 10.88
N ALA A 66 4.80 10.45 11.40
CA ALA A 66 4.23 11.80 11.29
C ALA A 66 2.77 11.99 11.78
N GLY A 67 2.33 11.18 12.74
CA GLY A 67 0.96 11.20 13.27
C GLY A 67 -0.02 10.25 12.55
N PHE A 68 0.45 9.52 11.54
CA PHE A 68 -0.26 8.39 10.94
C PHE A 68 0.14 7.08 11.61
N ASP A 69 -0.70 6.06 11.36
CA ASP A 69 -0.51 4.71 11.87
C ASP A 69 -0.06 3.71 10.78
N PHE A 70 -0.19 4.11 9.52
CA PHE A 70 0.14 3.31 8.35
C PHE A 70 0.73 4.20 7.26
N GLU A 71 1.83 3.74 6.65
CA GLU A 71 2.41 4.34 5.45
C GLU A 71 2.67 3.27 4.40
N ILE A 72 2.41 3.60 3.13
CA ILE A 72 2.70 2.76 1.98
C ILE A 72 3.67 3.48 1.04
N LYS A 73 4.81 2.86 0.83
CA LYS A 73 5.81 3.26 -0.17
C LYS A 73 5.80 2.25 -1.30
N VAL A 74 5.76 2.74 -2.54
CA VAL A 74 5.82 1.89 -3.73
C VAL A 74 6.88 2.35 -4.72
N ILE A 75 7.27 1.45 -5.62
CA ILE A 75 7.95 1.77 -6.88
C ILE A 75 7.05 1.25 -8.00
N ALA A 76 6.75 2.12 -8.96
CA ALA A 76 6.01 1.75 -10.17
C ALA A 76 6.87 1.97 -11.41
N ARG A 77 6.69 1.10 -12.40
CA ARG A 77 7.25 1.29 -13.74
C ARG A 77 6.33 2.24 -14.51
N ILE A 78 6.87 3.25 -15.17
CA ILE A 78 6.08 4.06 -16.11
C ILE A 78 5.82 3.22 -17.38
N PRO A 79 4.57 3.14 -17.87
CA PRO A 79 4.22 2.36 -19.07
C PRO A 79 5.11 2.62 -20.29
#